data_AF-A0A0S8ITD0-F1
#
_entry.id   AF-A0A0S8ITD0-F1
#
_cell.length_a   1.000
_cell.length_b   1.000
_cell.length_c   1.000
_cell.angle_alpha   90.00
_cell.angle_beta   90.00
_cell.angle_gamma   90.00
#
_symmetry.space_group_name_H-M   'P 1'
#
loop_
_entity.id
_entity.type
_entity.pdbx_description
1 polymer ?
#
loop_
_entity_poly.entity_id
_entity_poly.type
_entity_poly.pdbx_seq_one_letter_code
_entity_poly.pdbx_strand_id
1 'polypeptide(L)'
;IIHSCNWDLHVERARSFVEADVPVLLDKPIVGNVTDAQTLIEWAEAGKVITGGSSLRYCYESRDFLSQPEEERGTIHAAFAGCGVDEFNYGIHAFSNLFGLMGAGCERVRWLGTHVQDQFELVWKDGRRGILTVGETAWLPGYATVVTSKTVVQFQVDNTRIYRALLEHELPILAGEAEPVPMRELLEPELAAIAGLVSKKAGGTPVAPSELAPGSAAYDGGAFATRYREKRLPRYLEAKEKK
;
A
#
# COMPACT_ATOMS: atom_id res chain seq x y z
N ILE A 1 10.20 14.34 3.58
CA ILE A 1 9.53 13.39 2.68
C ILE A 1 10.55 12.86 1.66
N ILE A 2 10.64 11.54 1.51
CA ILE A 2 11.38 10.87 0.44
C ILE A 2 10.34 10.42 -0.58
N HIS A 3 10.29 11.11 -1.72
CA HIS A 3 9.35 10.85 -2.79
C HIS A 3 10.11 10.45 -4.05
N SER A 4 9.88 9.23 -4.55
CA SER A 4 10.51 8.75 -5.77
C SER A 4 9.66 7.70 -6.48
N CYS A 5 9.76 7.63 -7.81
CA CYS A 5 9.24 6.48 -8.55
C CYS A 5 10.16 5.25 -8.46
N ASN A 6 11.26 5.32 -7.70
CA ASN A 6 12.13 4.19 -7.41
C ASN A 6 12.16 3.94 -5.89
N TRP A 7 11.39 2.97 -5.43
CA TRP A 7 11.33 2.58 -4.03
C TRP A 7 12.62 1.92 -3.53
N ASP A 8 13.47 1.38 -4.40
CA ASP A 8 14.78 0.79 -4.03
C ASP A 8 15.75 1.85 -3.49
N LEU A 9 15.45 3.14 -3.70
CA LEU A 9 16.25 4.26 -3.18
C LEU A 9 15.71 4.83 -1.87
N HIS A 10 14.57 4.35 -1.36
CA HIS A 10 13.93 4.94 -0.18
C HIS A 10 14.81 4.79 1.07
N VAL A 11 15.30 3.58 1.35
CA VAL A 11 16.19 3.31 2.50
C VAL A 11 17.50 4.09 2.36
N GLU A 12 18.16 4.02 1.21
CA GLU A 12 19.42 4.75 0.97
C GLU A 12 19.25 6.26 1.23
N ARG A 13 18.20 6.87 0.69
CA ARG A 13 17.96 8.32 0.80
C ARG A 13 17.45 8.76 2.16
N ALA A 14 16.77 7.87 2.89
CA ALA A 14 16.30 8.15 4.24
C ALA A 14 17.41 8.11 5.28
N ARG A 15 18.48 7.34 5.03
CA ARG A 15 19.54 7.03 6.00
C ARG A 15 20.10 8.26 6.72
N SER A 16 20.54 9.29 5.98
CA SER A 16 21.11 10.49 6.60
C SER A 16 20.14 11.25 7.51
N PHE A 17 18.84 11.21 7.23
CA PHE A 17 17.82 11.83 8.06
C PHE A 17 17.56 11.01 9.32
N VAL A 18 17.46 9.68 9.17
CA VAL A 18 17.27 8.75 10.28
C VAL A 18 18.45 8.78 11.26
N GLU A 19 19.68 8.82 10.74
CA GLU A 19 20.91 8.94 11.55
C GLU A 19 20.97 10.28 12.30
N ALA A 20 20.34 11.33 11.76
CA ALA A 20 20.23 12.64 12.38
C ALA A 20 18.98 12.83 13.25
N ASP A 21 18.24 11.76 13.56
CA ASP A 21 16.99 11.79 14.34
C ASP A 21 15.91 12.72 13.74
N VAL A 22 15.93 12.91 12.42
CA VAL A 22 14.91 13.67 11.69
C VAL A 22 13.78 12.72 11.27
N PRO A 23 12.51 12.98 11.64
CA PRO A 23 11.38 12.19 11.20
C PRO A 23 11.28 12.09 9.66
N VAL A 24 11.04 10.88 9.15
CA VAL A 24 10.99 10.61 7.70
C VAL A 24 9.62 10.12 7.27
N LEU A 25 9.05 10.78 6.27
CA LEU A 25 7.90 10.27 5.50
C LEU A 25 8.40 9.64 4.21
N LEU A 26 8.13 8.35 4.01
CA LEU A 26 8.40 7.60 2.79
C LEU A 26 7.16 7.53 1.90
N ASP A 27 7.26 7.90 0.63
CA ASP A 27 6.15 7.75 -0.31
C ASP A 27 5.91 6.27 -0.66
N LYS A 28 4.75 6.00 -1.27
CA LYS A 28 4.38 4.68 -1.77
C LYS A 28 5.11 4.29 -3.08
N PRO A 29 5.27 2.98 -3.32
CA PRO A 29 5.35 1.93 -2.30
C PRO A 29 6.48 2.23 -1.31
N ILE A 30 6.31 1.91 -0.03
CA ILE A 30 7.38 2.20 0.95
C ILE A 30 8.65 1.42 0.59
N VAL A 31 8.49 0.14 0.25
CA VAL A 31 9.55 -0.79 -0.17
C VAL A 31 9.01 -1.79 -1.19
N GLY A 32 9.89 -2.39 -1.99
CA GLY A 32 9.56 -3.49 -2.91
C GLY A 32 10.21 -4.83 -2.58
N ASN A 33 10.99 -4.89 -1.50
CA ASN A 33 11.74 -6.07 -1.10
C ASN A 33 11.81 -6.22 0.44
N VAL A 34 12.11 -7.43 0.90
CA VAL A 34 12.13 -7.79 2.34
C VAL A 34 13.34 -7.19 3.06
N THR A 35 14.48 -7.04 2.39
CA THR A 35 15.70 -6.49 2.99
C THR A 35 15.49 -5.04 3.46
N ASP A 36 14.88 -4.22 2.60
CA ASP A 36 14.54 -2.84 2.93
C ASP A 36 13.46 -2.78 4.00
N ALA A 37 12.45 -3.65 3.94
CA ALA A 37 11.42 -3.76 4.98
C ALA A 37 12.04 -4.04 6.37
N GLN A 38 13.00 -4.96 6.44
CA GLN A 38 13.73 -5.28 7.68
C GLN A 38 14.53 -4.08 8.19
N THR A 39 15.21 -3.35 7.30
CA THR A 39 15.94 -2.14 7.68
C THR A 39 15.02 -1.09 8.31
N LEU A 40 13.83 -0.87 7.74
CA LEU A 40 12.85 0.06 8.29
C LEU A 40 12.31 -0.38 9.65
N ILE A 41 12.08 -1.69 9.83
CA ILE A 41 11.67 -2.28 11.11
C ILE A 41 12.75 -2.06 12.16
N GLU A 42 14.02 -2.33 11.85
CA GLU A 42 15.15 -2.14 12.76
C GLU A 42 15.30 -0.67 13.16
N TRP A 43 15.14 0.27 12.23
CA TRP A 43 15.14 1.70 12.54
C TRP A 43 13.99 2.07 13.48
N ALA A 44 12.77 1.59 13.22
CA ALA A 44 11.63 1.86 14.09
C ALA A 44 11.81 1.25 15.49
N GLU A 45 12.33 0.02 15.59
CA GLU A 45 12.65 -0.65 16.86
C GLU A 45 13.76 0.08 17.64
N ALA A 46 14.66 0.79 16.94
CA ALA A 46 15.65 1.69 17.52
C ALA A 46 15.08 3.08 17.92
N GLY A 47 13.76 3.29 17.83
CA GLY A 47 13.08 4.53 18.21
C GLY A 47 13.09 5.63 17.15
N LYS A 48 13.45 5.32 15.91
CA LYS A 48 13.45 6.30 14.81
C LYS A 48 12.03 6.51 14.28
N VAL A 49 11.66 7.76 14.03
CA VAL A 49 10.33 8.12 13.52
C VAL A 49 10.30 8.01 12.00
N ILE A 50 9.67 6.96 11.50
CA ILE A 50 9.48 6.71 10.06
C ILE A 50 8.00 6.38 9.82
N THR A 51 7.41 7.00 8.82
CA THR A 51 5.98 6.86 8.48
C THR A 51 5.74 7.02 6.97
N GLY A 52 4.49 6.91 6.52
CA GLY A 52 4.09 7.23 5.14
C GLY A 52 3.32 6.11 4.43
N GLY A 53 3.73 5.79 3.21
CA GLY A 53 3.04 4.84 2.35
C GLY A 53 1.87 5.45 1.58
N SER A 54 0.92 4.60 1.21
CA SER A 54 -0.16 4.98 0.31
C SER A 54 -1.23 5.83 1.00
N SER A 55 -1.57 6.97 0.39
CA SER A 55 -2.69 7.82 0.81
C SER A 55 -4.04 7.10 0.87
N LEU A 56 -4.24 6.03 0.09
CA LEU A 56 -5.48 5.25 0.09
C LEU A 56 -5.70 4.46 1.40
N ARG A 57 -4.69 4.34 2.27
CA ARG A 57 -4.89 3.82 3.64
C ARG A 57 -5.82 4.73 4.46
N TYR A 58 -5.79 6.03 4.17
CA TYR A 58 -6.47 7.07 4.94
C TYR A 58 -7.58 7.76 4.14
N CYS A 59 -8.07 7.16 3.06
CA CYS A 59 -9.10 7.80 2.25
C CYS A 59 -10.35 8.09 3.10
N TYR A 60 -11.01 9.21 2.80
CA TYR A 60 -12.16 9.65 3.58
C TYR A 60 -13.30 8.63 3.52
N GLU A 61 -13.49 7.93 2.40
CA GLU A 61 -14.54 6.93 2.25
C GLU A 61 -14.39 5.78 3.26
N SER A 62 -13.18 5.25 3.40
CA SER A 62 -12.88 4.22 4.41
C SER A 62 -12.99 4.79 5.84
N ARG A 63 -12.47 6.00 6.08
CA ARG A 63 -12.53 6.65 7.40
C ARG A 63 -13.96 6.93 7.85
N ASP A 64 -14.77 7.52 6.97
CA ASP A 64 -16.16 7.89 7.23
C ASP A 64 -16.99 6.63 7.50
N PHE A 65 -16.78 5.56 6.71
CA PHE A 65 -17.39 4.26 6.98
C PHE A 65 -16.98 3.67 8.34
N LEU A 66 -15.68 3.63 8.64
CA LEU A 66 -15.17 3.05 9.89
C LEU A 66 -15.52 3.89 11.13
N SER A 67 -15.80 5.19 10.97
CA SER A 67 -16.21 6.09 12.06
C SER A 67 -17.63 5.82 12.57
N GLN A 68 -18.45 5.11 11.80
CA GLN A 68 -19.80 4.72 12.21
C GLN A 68 -19.74 3.67 13.33
N PRO A 69 -20.64 3.73 14.34
CA PRO A 69 -20.74 2.70 15.36
C PRO A 69 -20.93 1.31 14.76
N GLU A 70 -20.29 0.29 15.32
CA GLU A 70 -20.37 -1.07 14.77
C GLU A 70 -21.80 -1.63 14.78
N GLU A 71 -22.62 -1.19 15.73
CA GLU A 71 -24.04 -1.52 15.81
C GLU A 71 -24.83 -1.07 14.56
N GLU A 72 -24.38 0.01 13.91
CA GLU A 72 -24.97 0.59 12.70
C GLU A 72 -24.34 0.01 11.43
N ARG A 73 -23.00 0.09 11.29
CA ARG A 73 -22.30 -0.35 10.07
C ARG A 73 -22.19 -1.88 9.95
N GLY A 74 -22.26 -2.60 11.07
CA GLY A 74 -21.98 -4.03 11.17
C GLY A 74 -20.48 -4.37 11.18
N THR A 75 -20.15 -5.54 11.71
CA THR A 75 -18.81 -6.12 11.70
C THR A 75 -18.43 -6.51 10.26
N ILE A 76 -17.23 -6.13 9.79
CA ILE A 76 -16.75 -6.48 8.45
C ILE A 76 -16.46 -7.97 8.37
N HIS A 77 -16.90 -8.64 7.31
CA HIS A 77 -16.64 -10.07 7.08
C HIS A 77 -15.82 -10.32 5.82
N ALA A 78 -16.00 -9.51 4.79
CA ALA A 78 -15.22 -9.56 3.58
C ALA A 78 -15.11 -8.19 2.91
N ALA A 79 -14.07 -8.01 2.11
CA ALA A 79 -13.91 -6.81 1.30
C ALA A 79 -13.33 -7.14 -0.07
N PHE A 80 -13.71 -6.36 -1.07
CA PHE A 80 -13.20 -6.41 -2.43
C PHE A 80 -12.61 -5.05 -2.73
N ALA A 81 -11.39 -4.95 -3.23
CA ALA A 81 -10.78 -3.67 -3.59
C ALA A 81 -9.93 -3.78 -4.87
N GLY A 82 -9.66 -2.66 -5.52
CA GLY A 82 -8.86 -2.67 -6.74
C GLY A 82 -8.31 -1.33 -7.19
N CYS A 83 -7.33 -1.39 -8.10
CA CYS A 83 -6.71 -0.24 -8.75
C CYS A 83 -6.24 -0.60 -10.17
N GLY A 84 -6.55 0.26 -11.14
CA GLY A 84 -6.46 -0.03 -12.58
C GLY A 84 -5.24 0.47 -13.34
N VAL A 85 -4.08 0.65 -12.69
CA VAL A 85 -2.95 1.35 -13.33
C VAL A 85 -1.75 0.44 -13.60
N ASP A 86 -1.22 -0.23 -12.57
CA ASP A 86 -0.11 -1.18 -12.70
C ASP A 86 -0.16 -2.23 -11.58
N GLU A 87 0.74 -3.20 -11.65
CA GLU A 87 0.81 -4.32 -10.73
C GLU A 87 1.27 -3.97 -9.31
N PHE A 88 1.95 -2.82 -9.10
CA PHE A 88 2.60 -2.54 -7.82
C PHE A 88 2.67 -1.06 -7.42
N ASN A 89 3.26 -0.17 -8.22
CA ASN A 89 3.41 1.24 -7.85
C ASN A 89 2.05 1.94 -7.58
N TYR A 90 1.03 1.69 -8.41
CA TYR A 90 -0.34 2.06 -8.12
C TYR A 90 -1.14 0.88 -7.56
N GLY A 91 -0.76 -0.37 -7.88
CA GLY A 91 -1.35 -1.56 -7.29
C GLY A 91 -1.37 -1.54 -5.76
N ILE A 92 -0.31 -1.01 -5.13
CA ILE A 92 -0.18 -0.86 -3.67
C ILE A 92 -1.28 0.01 -3.06
N HIS A 93 -1.91 0.90 -3.84
CA HIS A 93 -3.05 1.67 -3.36
C HIS A 93 -4.25 0.77 -3.04
N ALA A 94 -4.48 -0.28 -3.84
CA ALA A 94 -5.55 -1.24 -3.59
C ALA A 94 -5.28 -2.07 -2.34
N PHE A 95 -4.04 -2.57 -2.18
CA PHE A 95 -3.60 -3.25 -0.95
C PHE A 95 -3.81 -2.33 0.25
N SER A 96 -3.29 -1.11 0.19
CA SER A 96 -3.34 -0.15 1.31
C SER A 96 -4.76 0.26 1.68
N ASN A 97 -5.66 0.42 0.70
CA ASN A 97 -7.09 0.66 0.97
C ASN A 97 -7.71 -0.54 1.71
N LEU A 98 -7.42 -1.75 1.25
CA LEU A 98 -7.91 -2.97 1.90
C LEU A 98 -7.40 -3.09 3.34
N PHE A 99 -6.12 -2.81 3.59
CA PHE A 99 -5.56 -2.78 4.96
C PHE A 99 -6.11 -1.63 5.81
N GLY A 100 -6.41 -0.47 5.21
CA GLY A 100 -7.11 0.61 5.89
C GLY A 100 -8.51 0.20 6.38
N LEU A 101 -9.22 -0.62 5.59
CA LEU A 101 -10.55 -1.15 5.93
C LEU A 101 -10.50 -2.33 6.92
N MET A 102 -9.56 -3.25 6.72
CA MET A 102 -9.54 -4.55 7.41
C MET A 102 -8.66 -4.53 8.68
N GLY A 103 -7.77 -3.54 8.81
CA GLY A 103 -6.72 -3.51 9.82
C GLY A 103 -5.55 -4.44 9.49
N ALA A 104 -4.57 -4.50 10.39
CA ALA A 104 -3.43 -5.41 10.31
C ALA A 104 -3.82 -6.88 10.59
N GLY A 105 -2.87 -7.79 10.43
CA GLY A 105 -3.04 -9.21 10.74
C GLY A 105 -3.37 -10.09 9.54
N CYS A 106 -2.88 -9.72 8.34
CA CYS A 106 -2.93 -10.62 7.19
C CYS A 106 -2.12 -11.90 7.48
N GLU A 107 -2.80 -13.04 7.46
CA GLU A 107 -2.21 -14.36 7.71
C GLU A 107 -1.55 -14.90 6.43
N ARG A 108 -2.23 -14.79 5.28
CA ARG A 108 -1.75 -15.34 4.01
C ARG A 108 -2.35 -14.64 2.80
N VAL A 109 -1.58 -14.68 1.72
CA VAL A 109 -1.94 -14.15 0.41
C VAL A 109 -1.84 -15.26 -0.63
N ARG A 110 -2.82 -15.32 -1.54
CA ARG A 110 -2.86 -16.28 -2.63
C ARG A 110 -3.17 -15.56 -3.94
N TRP A 111 -2.32 -15.73 -4.94
CA TRP A 111 -2.67 -15.33 -6.31
C TRP A 111 -3.69 -16.30 -6.92
N LEU A 112 -4.76 -15.75 -7.49
CA LEU A 112 -5.90 -16.52 -8.00
C LEU A 112 -5.87 -16.68 -9.52
N GLY A 113 -5.12 -15.85 -10.24
CA GLY A 113 -5.08 -15.84 -11.69
C GLY A 113 -4.84 -14.45 -12.27
N THR A 114 -4.54 -14.42 -13.56
CA THR A 114 -4.52 -13.21 -14.38
C THR A 114 -5.47 -13.42 -15.56
N HIS A 115 -6.31 -12.42 -15.85
CA HIS A 115 -6.86 -12.24 -17.18
C HIS A 115 -6.37 -10.91 -17.75
N VAL A 116 -7.03 -9.80 -17.39
CA VAL A 116 -6.51 -8.44 -17.64
C VAL A 116 -5.69 -7.94 -16.44
N GLN A 117 -6.23 -8.16 -15.24
CA GLN A 117 -5.61 -7.78 -13.98
C GLN A 117 -5.30 -9.04 -13.17
N ASP A 118 -4.31 -8.95 -12.29
CA ASP A 118 -4.04 -9.96 -11.28
C ASP A 118 -5.11 -9.93 -10.19
N GLN A 119 -5.54 -11.11 -9.77
CA GLN A 119 -6.45 -11.29 -8.65
C GLN A 119 -5.77 -11.98 -7.49
N PHE A 120 -6.04 -11.51 -6.27
CA PHE A 120 -5.47 -12.07 -5.05
C PHE A 120 -6.55 -12.31 -4.00
N GLU A 121 -6.45 -13.42 -3.27
CA GLU A 121 -7.14 -13.64 -1.99
C GLU A 121 -6.17 -13.31 -0.85
N LEU A 122 -6.64 -12.53 0.11
CA LEU A 122 -5.94 -12.23 1.36
C LEU A 122 -6.81 -12.73 2.50
N VAL A 123 -6.23 -13.46 3.45
CA VAL A 123 -6.94 -13.98 4.62
C VAL A 123 -6.33 -13.40 5.88
N TRP A 124 -7.17 -12.88 6.78
CA TRP A 124 -6.78 -12.39 8.09
C TRP A 124 -6.81 -13.51 9.13
N LYS A 125 -6.06 -13.34 10.22
CA LYS A 125 -5.98 -14.33 11.33
C LYS A 125 -7.33 -14.68 11.96
N ASP A 126 -8.30 -13.78 11.89
CA ASP A 126 -9.68 -13.98 12.38
C ASP A 126 -10.60 -14.67 11.35
N GLY A 127 -10.07 -15.04 10.19
CA GLY A 127 -10.79 -15.71 9.11
C GLY A 127 -11.47 -14.78 8.11
N ARG A 128 -11.47 -13.45 8.32
CA ARG A 128 -11.99 -12.49 7.32
C ARG A 128 -11.18 -12.58 6.01
N ARG A 129 -11.84 -12.30 4.89
CA ARG A 129 -11.24 -12.43 3.56
C ARG A 129 -11.33 -11.16 2.73
N GLY A 130 -10.21 -10.77 2.12
CA GLY A 130 -10.12 -9.73 1.12
C GLY A 130 -9.88 -10.33 -0.27
N ILE A 131 -10.51 -9.76 -1.30
CA ILE A 131 -10.19 -10.03 -2.70
C ILE A 131 -9.67 -8.75 -3.34
N LEU A 132 -8.48 -8.81 -3.96
CA LEU A 132 -7.87 -7.69 -4.65
C LEU A 132 -7.83 -7.91 -6.15
N THR A 133 -8.03 -6.83 -6.91
CA THR A 133 -7.83 -6.79 -8.37
C THR A 133 -6.90 -5.63 -8.74
N VAL A 134 -5.71 -5.94 -9.27
CA VAL A 134 -4.67 -4.94 -9.61
C VAL A 134 -4.04 -5.21 -10.98
N GLY A 135 -3.71 -4.16 -11.72
CA GLY A 135 -3.11 -4.26 -13.06
C GLY A 135 -3.65 -3.20 -14.01
N GLU A 136 -3.09 -3.13 -15.22
CA GLU A 136 -3.39 -2.08 -16.21
C GLU A 136 -4.80 -2.24 -16.82
N THR A 137 -5.65 -1.22 -16.63
CA THR A 137 -6.96 -1.09 -17.27
C THR A 137 -7.33 0.40 -17.38
N ALA A 138 -8.60 0.77 -17.29
CA ALA A 138 -9.04 2.16 -17.23
C ALA A 138 -8.40 2.91 -16.04
N TRP A 139 -7.92 4.12 -16.35
CA TRP A 139 -7.23 4.99 -15.40
C TRP A 139 -8.23 5.60 -14.40
N LEU A 140 -8.09 5.28 -13.12
CA LEU A 140 -8.83 5.80 -11.95
C LEU A 140 -10.33 5.45 -11.87
N PRO A 141 -10.93 5.50 -10.66
CA PRO A 141 -10.33 5.61 -9.32
C PRO A 141 -10.17 4.24 -8.63
N GLY A 142 -9.40 4.21 -7.52
CA GLY A 142 -9.41 3.06 -6.60
C GLY A 142 -10.81 2.89 -5.99
N TYR A 143 -11.17 1.67 -5.63
CA TYR A 143 -12.53 1.37 -5.15
C TYR A 143 -12.51 0.27 -4.10
N ALA A 144 -13.61 0.16 -3.35
CA ALA A 144 -13.89 -0.99 -2.52
C ALA A 144 -15.39 -1.33 -2.45
N THR A 145 -15.68 -2.61 -2.25
CA THR A 145 -16.96 -3.14 -1.75
C THR A 145 -16.69 -3.82 -0.42
N VAL A 146 -17.38 -3.41 0.64
CA VAL A 146 -17.24 -3.95 1.99
C VAL A 146 -18.53 -4.66 2.37
N VAL A 147 -18.42 -5.93 2.76
CA VAL A 147 -19.54 -6.76 3.21
C VAL A 147 -19.48 -6.87 4.73
N THR A 148 -20.56 -6.49 5.41
CA THR A 148 -20.68 -6.55 6.86
C THR A 148 -21.84 -7.44 7.31
N SER A 149 -21.99 -7.63 8.61
CA SER A 149 -23.16 -8.30 9.21
C SER A 149 -24.48 -7.53 9.05
N LYS A 150 -24.46 -6.27 8.58
CA LYS A 150 -25.63 -5.39 8.49
C LYS A 150 -25.91 -4.88 7.09
N THR A 151 -24.89 -4.60 6.30
CA THR A 151 -25.02 -3.94 5.01
C THR A 151 -23.86 -4.29 4.07
N VAL A 152 -23.98 -3.84 2.83
CA VAL A 152 -22.89 -3.80 1.86
C VAL A 152 -22.64 -2.34 1.50
N VAL A 153 -21.41 -1.88 1.67
CA VAL A 153 -21.00 -0.51 1.31
C VAL A 153 -20.09 -0.59 0.09
N GLN A 154 -20.31 0.31 -0.87
CA GLN A 154 -19.50 0.41 -2.08
C GLN A 154 -19.09 1.86 -2.29
N PHE A 155 -17.82 2.07 -2.61
CA PHE A 155 -17.32 3.40 -2.89
C PHE A 155 -16.17 3.40 -3.89
N GLN A 156 -16.05 4.54 -4.56
CA GLN A 156 -14.87 4.94 -5.33
C GLN A 156 -14.14 6.04 -4.53
N VAL A 157 -12.82 6.00 -4.52
CA VAL A 157 -12.00 6.98 -3.81
C VAL A 157 -11.95 8.30 -4.59
N ASP A 158 -12.30 9.40 -3.92
CA ASP A 158 -12.12 10.75 -4.44
C ASP A 158 -10.63 11.14 -4.41
N ASN A 159 -9.98 10.99 -5.56
CA ASN A 159 -8.56 11.32 -5.75
C ASN A 159 -8.22 12.80 -5.50
N THR A 160 -9.21 13.71 -5.50
CA THR A 160 -8.95 15.12 -5.22
C THR A 160 -8.64 15.38 -3.74
N ARG A 161 -9.01 14.43 -2.88
CA ARG A 161 -8.92 14.54 -1.42
C ARG A 161 -7.83 13.68 -0.78
N ILE A 162 -7.22 12.75 -1.52
CA ILE A 162 -6.30 11.75 -0.96
C ILE A 162 -5.06 12.33 -0.28
N TYR A 163 -4.47 13.41 -0.82
CA TYR A 163 -3.30 14.03 -0.21
C TYR A 163 -3.64 14.78 1.07
N ARG A 164 -4.81 15.43 1.13
CA ARG A 164 -5.30 16.04 2.36
C ARG A 164 -5.49 14.96 3.42
N ALA A 165 -6.14 13.86 3.06
CA ALA A 165 -6.41 12.76 3.98
C ALA A 165 -5.11 12.13 4.52
N LEU A 166 -4.09 11.96 3.67
CA LEU A 166 -2.75 11.53 4.08
C LEU A 166 -2.11 12.54 5.04
N LEU A 167 -2.04 13.82 4.66
CA LEU A 167 -1.35 14.84 5.46
C LEU A 167 -2.01 15.09 6.82
N GLU A 168 -3.33 14.95 6.94
CA GLU A 168 -4.03 15.00 8.24
C GLU A 168 -3.54 13.93 9.22
N HIS A 169 -3.08 12.78 8.71
CA HIS A 169 -2.54 11.71 9.53
C HIS A 169 -1.02 11.86 9.74
N GLU A 170 -0.28 12.15 8.67
CA GLU A 170 1.18 12.12 8.71
C GLU A 170 1.82 13.36 9.36
N LEU A 171 1.21 14.56 9.25
CA LEU A 171 1.81 15.79 9.78
C LEU A 171 1.92 15.81 11.31
N PRO A 172 0.90 15.40 12.10
CA PRO A 172 1.04 15.29 13.55
C PRO A 172 2.18 14.36 13.98
N ILE A 173 2.38 13.24 13.26
CA ILE A 173 3.50 12.30 13.53
C ILE A 173 4.84 12.99 13.29
N LEU A 174 5.00 13.67 12.15
CA LEU A 174 6.23 14.39 11.82
C LEU A 174 6.51 15.58 12.75
N ALA A 175 5.48 16.15 13.36
CA ALA A 175 5.58 17.21 14.36
C ALA A 175 5.87 16.68 15.78
N GLY A 176 5.85 15.36 16.00
CA GLY A 176 5.98 14.76 17.33
C GLY A 176 4.72 14.91 18.20
N GLU A 177 3.57 15.18 17.58
CA GLU A 177 2.27 15.36 18.22
C GLU A 177 1.45 14.05 18.26
N ALA A 178 1.88 13.03 17.52
CA ALA A 178 1.25 11.71 17.46
C ALA A 178 2.30 10.60 17.25
N GLU A 179 1.97 9.39 17.69
CA GLU A 179 2.80 8.21 17.46
C GLU A 179 2.60 7.66 16.03
N PRO A 180 3.66 7.18 15.37
CA PRO A 180 3.53 6.52 14.08
C PRO A 180 2.78 5.19 14.20
N VAL A 181 2.14 4.77 13.11
CA VAL A 181 1.64 3.39 12.98
C VAL A 181 2.83 2.43 13.19
N PRO A 182 2.69 1.35 13.98
CA PRO A 182 3.77 0.40 14.18
C PRO A 182 4.33 -0.07 12.84
N MET A 183 5.65 0.02 12.65
CA MET A 183 6.28 -0.19 11.34
C MET A 183 5.91 -1.53 10.70
N ARG A 184 5.76 -2.58 11.51
CA ARG A 184 5.33 -3.90 11.04
C ARG A 184 3.91 -3.87 10.45
N GLU A 185 2.99 -3.10 11.03
CA GLU A 185 1.61 -2.91 10.54
C GLU A 185 1.56 -1.97 9.34
N LEU A 186 2.44 -0.97 9.31
CA LEU A 186 2.56 -0.02 8.21
C LEU A 186 3.02 -0.72 6.92
N LEU A 187 3.96 -1.67 7.03
CA LEU A 187 4.52 -2.44 5.91
C LEU A 187 3.70 -3.66 5.49
N GLU A 188 2.62 -4.02 6.20
CA GLU A 188 1.79 -5.17 5.81
C GLU A 188 1.26 -5.12 4.36
N PRO A 189 0.82 -3.97 3.80
CA PRO A 189 0.42 -3.88 2.39
C PRO A 189 1.53 -4.27 1.42
N GLU A 190 2.75 -3.77 1.62
CA GLU A 190 3.93 -4.07 0.81
C GLU A 190 4.35 -5.53 0.95
N LEU A 191 4.39 -6.05 2.17
CA LEU A 191 4.71 -7.46 2.44
C LEU A 191 3.64 -8.40 1.87
N ALA A 192 2.36 -8.02 1.93
CA ALA A 192 1.27 -8.78 1.30
C ALA A 192 1.38 -8.78 -0.22
N ALA A 193 1.74 -7.66 -0.85
CA ALA A 193 1.99 -7.60 -2.28
C ALA A 193 3.18 -8.50 -2.67
N ILE A 194 4.28 -8.47 -1.90
CA ILE A 194 5.44 -9.36 -2.10
C ILE A 194 5.04 -10.84 -1.95
N ALA A 195 4.26 -11.19 -0.93
CA ALA A 195 3.73 -12.55 -0.76
C ALA A 195 2.83 -12.96 -1.93
N GLY A 196 2.02 -12.04 -2.46
CA GLY A 196 1.25 -12.23 -3.68
C GLY A 196 2.14 -12.53 -4.91
N LEU A 197 3.25 -11.80 -5.06
CA LEU A 197 4.24 -12.04 -6.12
C LEU A 197 4.90 -13.43 -5.98
N VAL A 198 5.26 -13.83 -4.76
CA VAL A 198 5.80 -15.18 -4.48
C VAL A 198 4.76 -16.25 -4.81
N SER A 199 3.51 -16.05 -4.36
CA SER A 199 2.39 -16.95 -4.66
C SER A 199 2.16 -17.11 -6.16
N LYS A 200 2.18 -16.00 -6.92
CA LYS A 200 2.06 -16.00 -8.39
C LYS A 200 3.16 -16.83 -9.05
N LYS A 201 4.42 -16.64 -8.64
CA LYS A 201 5.55 -17.43 -9.15
C LYS A 201 5.45 -18.92 -8.79
N ALA A 202 4.80 -19.23 -7.68
CA ALA A 202 4.54 -20.60 -7.21
C ALA A 202 3.18 -21.16 -7.66
N GLY A 203 2.59 -20.64 -8.74
CA GLY A 203 1.36 -21.18 -9.34
C GLY A 203 0.10 -21.01 -8.48
N GLY A 204 0.05 -19.99 -7.62
CA GLY A 204 -1.08 -19.70 -6.75
C GLY A 204 -1.08 -20.49 -5.44
N THR A 205 0.08 -20.97 -5.00
CA THR A 205 0.27 -21.53 -3.64
C THR A 205 0.14 -20.41 -2.61
N PRO A 206 -0.68 -20.54 -1.53
CA PRO A 206 -0.77 -19.52 -0.49
C PRO A 206 0.58 -19.27 0.21
N VAL A 207 0.89 -18.02 0.51
CA VAL A 207 2.14 -17.59 1.18
C VAL A 207 1.79 -16.69 2.34
N ALA A 208 2.35 -16.95 3.53
CA ALA A 208 2.20 -16.03 4.65
C ALA A 208 3.20 -14.87 4.52
N PRO A 209 2.80 -13.59 4.70
CA PRO A 209 3.74 -12.47 4.72
C PRO A 209 4.85 -12.64 5.78
N SER A 210 4.56 -13.34 6.88
CA SER A 210 5.55 -13.65 7.93
C SER A 210 6.61 -14.68 7.54
N GLU A 211 6.40 -15.43 6.45
CA GLU A 211 7.37 -16.41 5.93
C GLU A 211 8.34 -15.78 4.92
N LEU A 212 8.15 -14.52 4.56
CA LEU A 212 9.03 -13.80 3.65
C LEU A 212 10.41 -13.58 4.28
N ALA A 213 11.45 -13.88 3.52
CA ALA A 213 12.84 -13.69 3.91
C ALA A 213 13.62 -12.88 2.87
N PRO A 214 14.78 -12.27 3.23
CA PRO A 214 15.69 -11.69 2.25
C PRO A 214 16.00 -12.68 1.12
N GLY A 215 15.94 -12.22 -0.12
CA GLY A 215 16.06 -13.06 -1.31
C GLY A 215 14.74 -13.66 -1.82
N SER A 216 13.62 -13.47 -1.11
CA SER A 216 12.28 -13.69 -1.69
C SER A 216 12.08 -12.83 -2.95
N ALA A 217 11.07 -13.16 -3.76
CA ALA A 217 10.72 -12.34 -4.91
C ALA A 217 10.52 -10.87 -4.51
N ALA A 218 10.92 -9.94 -5.38
CA ALA A 218 10.85 -8.51 -5.13
C ALA A 218 10.28 -7.78 -6.35
N TYR A 219 9.72 -6.61 -6.10
CA TYR A 219 9.38 -5.64 -7.13
C TYR A 219 10.57 -4.71 -7.38
N ASP A 220 10.98 -4.61 -8.64
CA ASP A 220 12.16 -3.84 -9.05
C ASP A 220 11.78 -2.37 -9.31
N GLY A 221 12.14 -1.50 -8.37
CA GLY A 221 11.86 -0.06 -8.41
C GLY A 221 12.71 0.66 -9.45
N GLY A 222 13.95 0.23 -9.66
CA GLY A 222 14.84 0.78 -10.70
C GLY A 222 14.29 0.53 -12.11
N ALA A 223 13.84 -0.68 -12.38
CA ALA A 223 13.22 -1.06 -13.65
C ALA A 223 11.88 -0.36 -13.83
N PHE A 224 11.05 -0.26 -12.79
CA PHE A 224 9.80 0.51 -12.86
C PHE A 224 10.07 1.98 -13.17
N ALA A 225 10.99 2.64 -12.45
CA ALA A 225 11.32 4.05 -12.65
C ALA A 225 11.80 4.35 -14.08
N THR A 226 12.60 3.44 -14.66
CA THR A 226 13.07 3.54 -16.04
C THR A 226 11.90 3.52 -17.02
N ARG A 227 11.04 2.49 -16.94
CA ARG A 227 9.86 2.37 -17.82
C ARG A 227 8.87 3.52 -17.61
N TYR A 228 8.66 3.95 -16.37
CA TYR A 228 7.74 5.03 -16.03
C TYR A 228 8.21 6.37 -16.60
N ARG A 229 9.52 6.66 -16.51
CA ARG A 229 10.13 7.85 -17.12
C ARG A 229 9.93 7.84 -18.64
N GLU A 230 10.18 6.72 -19.31
CA GLU A 230 9.99 6.59 -20.76
C GLU A 230 8.54 6.85 -21.19
N LYS A 231 7.56 6.32 -20.45
CA LYS A 231 6.12 6.58 -20.72
C LYS A 231 5.74 8.05 -20.49
N ARG A 232 6.39 8.77 -19.56
CA ARG A 232 6.02 10.14 -19.17
C ARG A 232 6.80 11.23 -19.92
N LEU A 233 8.01 10.94 -20.41
CA LEU A 233 8.88 11.92 -21.04
C LEU A 233 8.26 12.60 -22.28
N PRO A 234 7.59 11.89 -23.20
CA PRO A 234 6.95 12.54 -24.35
C PRO A 234 5.90 13.58 -23.93
N ARG A 235 5.05 13.24 -22.97
CA ARG A 235 4.02 14.16 -22.43
C ARG A 235 4.64 15.40 -21.77
N TYR A 236 5.79 15.24 -21.11
CA TYR A 236 6.49 16.36 -20.49
C TYR A 236 7.09 17.31 -21.53
N LEU A 237 7.66 16.77 -22.59
CA LEU A 237 8.23 17.56 -23.70
C LEU A 237 7.12 18.30 -24.46
N GLU A 238 6.01 17.64 -24.78
CA GLU A 238 4.84 18.26 -25.42
C GLU A 238 4.22 19.39 -24.56
N ALA A 239 4.19 19.22 -23.23
CA ALA A 239 3.69 20.25 -22.31
C ALA A 239 4.63 21.45 -22.20
N LYS A 240 5.94 21.26 -22.45
CA LYS A 240 6.92 22.34 -22.50
C LYS A 240 6.83 23.15 -23.79
N GLU A 241 6.59 22.51 -24.92
CA GLU A 241 6.45 23.19 -26.22
C GLU A 241 5.16 24.04 -26.32
N LYS A 242 4.18 23.79 -25.46
CA LYS A 242 2.92 24.53 -25.37
C LYS A 242 2.94 25.69 -24.36
N LYS A 243 4.10 25.99 -23.74
CA LYS A 243 4.31 27.10 -22.82
C LYS A 243 5.29 28.11 -23.40
#